data_AF-A0A2E7LSU4-F1
#
_entry.id   AF-A0A2E7LSU4-F1
#
_cell.length_a   1.000
_cell.length_b   1.000
_cell.length_c   1.000
_cell.angle_alpha   90.00
_cell.angle_beta   90.00
_cell.angle_gamma   90.00
#
_symmetry.space_group_name_H-M   'P 1'
#
loop_
_entity.id
_entity.type
_entity.pdbx_description
1 polymer ?
#
loop_
_entity_poly.entity_id
_entity_poly.type
_entity_poly.pdbx_seq_one_letter_code
_entity_poly.pdbx_strand_id
1 'polypeptide(L)'
;MKELKVKKLTDNKRGFTHMAIDVSEAKTVIYLHGLSKDSLDQWYESKGEFTKKTALNYFYAGQYKVVFAQGMTKSNVKDWI
;
A
#
# COMPACT_ATOMS: atom_id res chain seq x y z
N MET A 1 -0.10 -16.65 7.50
CA MET A 1 -0.25 -15.80 6.29
C MET A 1 -0.89 -14.51 6.78
N LYS A 2 -0.35 -13.33 6.46
CA LYS A 2 -0.95 -12.05 6.91
C LYS A 2 -2.23 -11.83 6.11
N GLU A 3 -3.36 -11.64 6.79
CA GLU A 3 -4.63 -11.28 6.14
C GLU A 3 -4.67 -9.77 5.91
N LEU A 4 -4.38 -9.34 4.69
CA LEU A 4 -4.42 -7.93 4.33
C LEU A 4 -5.82 -7.51 3.89
N LYS A 5 -6.26 -6.35 4.34
CA LYS A 5 -7.37 -5.64 3.68
C LYS A 5 -6.85 -4.97 2.43
N VAL A 6 -7.40 -5.33 1.27
CA VAL A 6 -7.04 -4.77 -0.03
C VAL A 6 -8.18 -3.89 -0.56
N LYS A 7 -7.83 -2.77 -1.18
CA LYS A 7 -8.77 -1.85 -1.84
C LYS A 7 -8.20 -1.41 -3.18
N LYS A 8 -9.05 -1.44 -4.21
CA LYS A 8 -8.75 -0.81 -5.50
C LYS A 8 -8.76 0.71 -5.36
N LEU A 9 -7.70 1.34 -5.83
CA LEU A 9 -7.58 2.79 -5.90
C LEU A 9 -8.27 3.31 -7.17
N THR A 10 -8.72 4.55 -7.12
CA THR A 10 -9.14 5.27 -8.33
C THR A 10 -7.93 5.53 -9.22
N ASP A 11 -8.15 5.56 -10.53
CA ASP A 11 -7.12 5.86 -11.51
C ASP A 11 -6.37 7.13 -11.14
N ASN A 12 -5.04 7.05 -11.23
CA ASN A 12 -4.19 8.13 -10.81
C ASN A 12 -2.90 8.21 -11.63
N LYS A 13 -2.34 9.42 -11.70
CA LYS A 13 -1.13 9.71 -12.48
C LYS A 13 0.12 8.93 -12.06
N ARG A 14 0.11 8.25 -10.91
CA ARG A 14 1.23 7.42 -10.43
C ARG A 14 1.09 5.96 -10.84
N GLY A 15 -0.06 5.56 -11.40
CA GLY A 15 -0.29 4.18 -11.84
C GLY A 15 -0.50 3.18 -10.71
N PHE A 16 -0.77 3.64 -9.48
CA PHE A 16 -1.12 2.73 -8.39
C PHE A 16 -2.55 2.23 -8.54
N THR A 17 -2.75 0.93 -8.47
CA THR A 17 -4.04 0.27 -8.70
C THR A 17 -4.66 -0.23 -7.41
N HIS A 18 -3.87 -0.62 -6.41
CA HIS A 18 -4.37 -1.10 -5.13
C HIS A 18 -3.61 -0.52 -3.95
N MET A 19 -4.27 -0.56 -2.80
CA MET A 19 -3.70 -0.26 -1.49
C MET A 19 -4.08 -1.40 -0.56
N ALA A 20 -3.16 -1.83 0.29
CA ALA A 20 -3.42 -2.88 1.26
C ALA A 20 -2.83 -2.56 2.64
N ILE A 21 -3.46 -3.06 3.70
CA ILE A 21 -3.02 -2.87 5.09
C ILE A 21 -3.27 -4.14 5.92
N ASP A 22 -2.38 -4.43 6.86
CA ASP A 22 -2.62 -5.44 7.90
C ASP A 22 -3.35 -4.78 9.07
N VAL A 23 -4.56 -5.23 9.37
CA VAL A 23 -5.37 -4.67 10.47
C VAL A 23 -5.33 -5.49 11.75
N SER A 24 -4.59 -6.61 11.76
CA SER A 24 -4.41 -7.43 12.96
C SER A 24 -3.44 -6.77 13.96
N GLU A 25 -2.50 -5.99 13.45
CA GLU A 25 -1.43 -5.35 14.24
C GLU A 25 -1.78 -3.92 14.72
N ALA A 26 -1.17 -3.50 15.83
CA ALA A 26 -1.32 -2.14 16.37
C ALA A 26 -0.63 -1.07 15.50
N LYS A 27 0.46 -1.47 14.84
CA LYS A 27 1.17 -0.71 13.82
C LYS A 27 1.27 -1.56 12.56
N THR A 28 1.14 -0.92 11.41
CA THR A 28 1.05 -1.63 10.15
C THR A 28 1.72 -0.87 9.03
N VAL A 29 2.30 -1.64 8.12
CA VAL A 29 2.85 -1.14 6.88
C VAL A 29 1.70 -0.97 5.89
N ILE A 30 1.78 0.09 5.09
CA ILE A 30 0.84 0.28 4.00
C ILE A 30 1.51 -0.20 2.73
N TYR A 31 0.79 -1.05 2.00
CA TYR A 31 1.20 -1.56 0.71
C TYR A 31 0.51 -0.81 -0.41
N LEU A 32 1.22 -0.51 -1.49
CA LEU A 32 0.68 0.03 -2.73
C LEU A 32 1.05 -0.89 -3.88
N HIS A 33 0.09 -1.14 -4.77
CA HIS A 33 0.30 -1.95 -5.96
C HIS A 33 0.28 -1.09 -7.20
N GLY A 34 1.14 -1.36 -8.17
CA GLY A 34 1.09 -0.70 -9.47
C GLY A 34 2.16 -1.23 -10.42
N LEU A 35 2.25 -0.61 -11.60
CA LEU A 35 3.32 -0.91 -12.54
C LEU A 35 4.61 -0.20 -12.12
N SER A 36 5.71 -0.93 -12.12
CA SER A 36 7.05 -0.37 -12.01
C SER A 36 7.44 0.40 -13.28
N LYS A 37 8.59 1.08 -13.24
CA LYS A 37 9.14 1.77 -14.43
C LYS A 37 9.36 0.84 -15.61
N ASP A 38 9.61 -0.44 -15.35
CA ASP A 38 9.86 -1.47 -16.36
C ASP A 38 8.57 -2.18 -16.79
N SER A 39 7.41 -1.62 -16.46
CA SER A 39 6.07 -2.19 -16.74
C SER A 39 5.81 -3.55 -16.09
N LEU A 40 6.59 -3.91 -15.06
CA LEU A 40 6.36 -5.10 -14.25
C LEU A 40 5.38 -4.78 -13.12
N ASP A 41 4.45 -5.70 -12.89
CA ASP A 41 3.58 -5.74 -11.71
C ASP A 41 4.43 -5.76 -10.42
N GLN A 42 4.13 -4.84 -9.50
CA GLN A 42 4.95 -4.63 -8.32
C GLN A 42 4.13 -4.12 -7.13
N TRP A 43 4.27 -4.82 -6.01
CA TRP A 43 3.91 -4.31 -4.70
C TRP A 43 5.04 -3.49 -4.09
N TYR A 44 4.67 -2.38 -3.48
CA TYR A 44 5.53 -1.50 -2.71
C TYR A 44 5.01 -1.46 -1.28
N GLU A 45 5.90 -1.21 -0.35
CA GLU A 45 5.58 -1.09 1.06
C GLU A 45 6.14 0.23 1.61
N SER A 46 5.44 0.84 2.55
CA SER A 46 5.89 2.07 3.18
C SER A 46 7.18 1.82 3.97
N LYS A 47 8.13 2.77 3.90
CA LYS A 47 9.41 2.67 4.64
C LYS A 47 9.26 2.62 6.16
N GLY A 48 8.13 3.07 6.69
CA GLY A 48 7.81 3.03 8.10
C GLY A 48 6.44 2.41 8.35
N GLU A 49 6.17 2.19 9.63
CA GLU A 49 4.87 1.70 10.10
C GLU A 49 3.97 2.87 10.51
N PHE A 50 2.69 2.70 10.27
CA PHE A 50 1.64 3.61 10.71
C PHE A 50 0.90 3.00 11.88
N THR A 51 0.38 3.83 12.79
CA THR A 51 -0.64 3.34 13.72
C THR A 51 -1.82 2.78 12.92
N LYS A 52 -2.46 1.72 13.43
CA LYS A 52 -3.65 1.12 12.80
C LYS A 52 -4.71 2.14 12.42
N LYS A 53 -4.95 3.14 13.28
CA LYS A 53 -5.88 4.24 13.02
C LYS A 53 -5.48 5.07 11.81
N THR A 54 -4.22 5.48 11.73
CA THR A 54 -3.70 6.25 10.58
C THR A 54 -3.76 5.44 9.29
N ALA A 55 -3.37 4.16 9.34
CA ALA A 55 -3.40 3.27 8.20
C ALA A 55 -4.82 3.07 7.65
N LEU A 56 -5.80 2.84 8.53
CA LEU A 56 -7.21 2.73 8.15
C LEU A 56 -7.73 4.03 7.52
N ASN A 57 -7.40 5.19 8.09
CA ASN A 57 -7.80 6.48 7.53
C ASN A 57 -7.26 6.66 6.11
N TYR A 58 -5.97 6.38 5.89
CA TYR A 58 -5.35 6.48 4.57
C TYR A 58 -5.92 5.46 3.59
N PHE A 59 -6.16 4.23 4.05
CA PHE A 59 -6.77 3.16 3.25
C PHE A 59 -8.17 3.54 2.77
N TYR A 60 -9.07 3.94 3.68
CA TYR A 60 -10.45 4.26 3.31
C TYR A 60 -10.53 5.48 2.39
N ALA A 61 -9.72 6.51 2.66
CA ALA A 61 -9.65 7.71 1.84
C ALA A 61 -8.82 7.54 0.55
N GLY A 62 -8.16 6.39 0.34
CA GLY A 62 -7.29 6.14 -0.81
C GLY A 62 -6.10 7.11 -0.90
N GLN A 63 -5.51 7.50 0.24
CA GLN A 63 -4.44 8.50 0.33
C GLN A 63 -3.05 7.97 -0.08
N TYR A 64 -2.97 7.32 -1.25
CA TYR A 64 -1.73 6.77 -1.79
C TYR A 64 -0.63 7.85 -1.95
N LYS A 65 -0.99 9.11 -2.23
CA LYS A 65 -0.02 10.21 -2.38
C LYS A 65 0.75 10.49 -1.09
N VAL A 66 0.08 10.44 0.06
CA VAL A 66 0.70 10.69 1.36
C VAL A 66 1.68 9.59 1.69
N VAL A 67 1.25 8.34 1.48
CA VAL A 67 2.09 7.14 1.69
C VAL A 67 3.32 7.18 0.78
N PHE A 68 3.12 7.48 -0.51
CA PHE A 68 4.20 7.63 -1.47
C PHE A 68 5.20 8.72 -1.07
N ALA A 69 4.72 9.87 -0.59
CA ALA A 69 5.59 11.00 -0.21
C ALA A 69 6.48 10.70 1.00
N GLN A 70 6.07 9.81 1.89
CA GLN A 70 6.88 9.34 3.02
C GLN A 70 7.96 8.32 2.62
N GLY A 71 7.94 7.90 1.36
CA GLY A 71 8.90 6.95 0.79
C GLY A 71 8.41 5.52 0.88
N MET A 72 8.74 4.77 -0.18
CA MET A 72 8.41 3.36 -0.29
C MET A 72 9.63 2.54 -0.69
N THR A 73 9.56 1.25 -0.39
CA THR A 73 10.49 0.22 -0.85
C THR A 73 9.72 -0.81 -1.66
N LYS A 74 10.41 -1.54 -2.56
CA LYS A 74 9.80 -2.69 -3.22
C LYS A 74 9.47 -3.72 -2.14
N SER A 75 8.25 -4.23 -2.13
CA SER A 75 7.91 -5.33 -1.24
C SER A 75 8.48 -6.62 -1.81
N ASN A 76 9.07 -7.44 -0.93
CA ASN A 76 9.52 -8.78 -1.29
C ASN A 76 8.36 -9.78 -1.31
N VAL A 77 7.19 -9.39 -0.81
CA VAL A 77 6.02 -10.24 -0.83
C VAL A 77 5.24 -10.01 -2.12
N LYS A 78 5.07 -11.09 -2.86
CA LYS A 78 4.33 -11.15 -4.11
C LYS A 78 2.98 -11.82 -3.82
N ASP A 79 1.93 -11.36 -4.48
CA ASP A 79 0.58 -11.94 -4.44
C ASP A 79 -0.17 -11.81 -3.11
N TRP A 80 -0.71 -10.62 -2.87
CA TRP A 80 -1.67 -10.34 -1.78
C TRP A 80 -3.14 -10.30 -2.24
N ILE A 81 -3.39 -10.73 -3.48
CA ILE A 81 -4.71 -10.78 -4.13
C ILE A 81 -5.06 -12.24 -4.38
#